data_AF-A0A183HQ82-F1
#
_entry.id   AF-A0A183HQ82-F1
#
_cell.length_a   1.000
_cell.length_b   1.000
_cell.length_c   1.000
_cell.angle_alpha   90.00
_cell.angle_beta   90.00
_cell.angle_gamma   90.00
#
_symmetry.space_group_name_H-M   'P 1'
#
loop_
_entity.id
_entity.type
_entity.pdbx_description
1 polymer ?
#
loop_
_entity_poly.entity_id
_entity_poly.type
_entity_poly.pdbx_seq_one_letter_code
_entity_poly.pdbx_strand_id
1 'polypeptide(L)'
;LYSIVNKSIYLFKVSETRSLPVYIATQDYTPEPDDIESISLEQGQIVEVLDKKNAASWLIRTKARPPKSGWVPGSYFESPTEYYKQRKSTRELINRDLNLTEEQEAIMKRDQVYHDLLRSEEEFVNELRTVVDTYVKALDDTGIPEEVKANKNELMMNLKQLHNFHANIMLKGLQYYSDDPNKVGQTFTRLSRDFDLHIQFHHNLPHVQELLKDKTISDFLQVCKATGMML
;
A
#
# COMPACT_ATOMS: atom_id res chain seq x y z
N LEU A 1 -16.58 -0.14 1.91
CA LEU A 1 -16.18 -1.58 1.96
C LEU A 1 -14.65 -1.72 1.91
N TYR A 2 -13.94 -1.24 0.89
CA TYR A 2 -12.46 -1.15 0.87
C TYR A 2 -11.84 -0.33 2.03
N SER A 3 -12.54 0.70 2.53
CA SER A 3 -12.09 1.51 3.68
C SER A 3 -12.19 0.81 5.05
N ILE A 4 -13.02 -0.24 5.17
CA ILE A 4 -13.25 -0.96 6.44
C ILE A 4 -12.22 -2.09 6.60
N VAL A 5 -11.87 -2.77 5.50
CA VAL A 5 -10.87 -3.86 5.46
C VAL A 5 -9.46 -3.36 5.74
N ASN A 6 -9.09 -2.20 5.18
CA ASN A 6 -7.81 -1.54 5.46
C ASN A 6 -7.60 -1.35 6.98
N LYS A 7 -8.65 -0.91 7.69
CA LYS A 7 -8.59 -0.59 9.12
C LYS A 7 -8.25 -1.80 10.00
N SER A 8 -8.59 -3.01 9.58
CA SER A 8 -8.31 -4.26 10.32
C SER A 8 -6.87 -4.74 10.14
N ILE A 9 -6.23 -4.44 9.01
CA ILE A 9 -4.83 -4.81 8.72
C ILE A 9 -3.86 -3.85 9.42
N TYR A 10 -4.23 -2.57 9.58
CA TYR A 10 -3.43 -1.58 10.30
C TYR A 10 -3.28 -1.86 11.80
N LEU A 11 -4.22 -2.58 12.43
CA LEU A 11 -4.16 -2.94 13.85
C LEU A 11 -3.01 -3.93 14.18
N PHE A 12 -2.49 -4.66 13.19
CA PHE A 12 -1.38 -5.61 13.36
C PHE A 12 0.03 -5.02 13.12
N LYS A 13 0.13 -3.75 12.72
CA LYS A 13 1.42 -3.08 12.37
C LYS A 13 2.00 -2.20 13.49
N VAL A 14 1.27 -1.97 14.59
CA VAL A 14 1.71 -1.00 15.61
C VAL A 14 2.59 -1.66 16.67
N SER A 15 3.85 -1.92 16.32
CA SER A 15 4.94 -2.04 17.30
C SER A 15 6.19 -1.37 16.73
N GLU A 16 6.37 -0.13 17.16
CA GLU A 16 7.52 0.79 17.05
C GLU A 16 8.77 0.34 16.26
N THR A 17 8.88 0.82 15.03
CA THR A 17 10.12 1.44 14.55
C THR A 17 9.82 2.91 14.39
N ARG A 18 10.52 3.81 15.10
CA ARG A 18 10.33 5.26 14.95
C ARG A 18 10.55 5.63 13.49
N SER A 19 9.47 5.80 12.74
CA SER A 19 9.50 6.34 11.39
C SER A 19 10.06 7.76 11.49
N LEU A 20 11.21 8.00 10.87
CA LEU A 20 11.71 9.36 10.74
C LEU A 20 10.67 10.20 9.99
N PRO A 21 10.51 11.48 10.35
CA PRO A 21 9.55 12.34 9.67
C PRO A 21 9.97 12.51 8.21
N VAL A 22 9.00 12.32 7.33
CA VAL A 22 9.19 12.34 5.88
C VAL A 22 8.67 13.66 5.32
N TYR A 23 9.42 14.22 4.38
CA TYR A 23 9.10 15.46 3.68
C TYR A 23 9.26 15.29 2.18
N ILE A 24 8.66 16.20 1.42
CA ILE A 24 8.68 16.20 -0.05
C ILE A 24 9.41 17.44 -0.52
N ALA A 25 10.36 17.25 -1.44
CA ALA A 25 11.03 18.36 -2.12
C ALA A 25 10.00 19.13 -2.98
N THR A 26 9.85 20.43 -2.75
CA THR A 26 8.90 21.27 -3.48
C THR A 26 9.42 21.70 -4.84
N GLN A 27 10.74 21.65 -5.06
CA GLN A 27 11.46 22.09 -6.25
C GLN A 27 12.72 21.25 -6.45
N ASP A 28 13.29 21.28 -7.66
CA ASP A 28 14.60 20.72 -7.93
C ASP A 28 15.67 21.51 -7.17
N TYR A 29 16.67 20.81 -6.63
CA TYR A 29 17.81 21.43 -5.98
C TYR A 29 19.10 20.86 -6.55
N THR A 30 19.95 21.74 -7.06
CA THR A 30 21.28 21.40 -7.56
C THR A 30 22.30 22.18 -6.73
N PRO A 31 23.13 21.50 -5.92
CA PRO A 31 24.15 22.18 -5.14
C PRO A 31 25.23 22.82 -6.02
N GLU A 32 25.93 23.81 -5.50
CA GLU A 32 27.06 24.41 -6.21
C GLU A 32 28.19 23.38 -6.41
N PRO A 33 28.99 23.48 -7.49
CA PRO A 33 30.02 22.48 -7.81
C PRO A 33 31.04 22.21 -6.68
N ASP A 34 31.28 23.18 -5.81
CA ASP A 34 32.23 23.09 -4.69
C ASP A 34 31.58 22.68 -3.35
N ASP A 35 30.24 22.55 -3.31
CA ASP A 35 29.49 22.14 -2.11
C ASP A 35 29.35 20.61 -2.04
N ILE A 36 30.31 20.00 -1.35
CA ILE A 36 30.39 18.55 -1.14
C ILE A 36 29.48 18.03 -0.02
N GLU A 37 28.89 18.92 0.79
CA GLU A 37 28.06 18.54 1.94
C GLU A 37 26.57 18.46 1.57
N SER A 38 26.19 19.04 0.44
CA SER A 38 24.84 19.07 -0.09
C SER A 38 24.58 17.94 -1.09
N ILE A 39 23.30 17.68 -1.35
CA ILE A 39 22.86 16.62 -2.28
C ILE A 39 21.80 17.16 -3.23
N SER A 40 21.86 16.75 -4.50
CA SER A 40 20.83 17.10 -5.48
C SER A 40 19.50 16.41 -5.19
N LEU A 41 18.40 17.13 -5.39
CA LEU A 41 17.04 16.63 -5.25
C LEU A 41 16.19 16.96 -6.47
N GLU A 42 15.22 16.08 -6.75
CA GLU A 42 14.19 16.31 -7.75
C GLU A 42 12.88 16.74 -7.09
N GLN A 43 12.11 17.61 -7.74
CA GLN A 43 10.80 18.03 -7.29
C GLN A 43 9.88 16.81 -7.10
N GLY A 44 9.24 16.73 -5.93
CA GLY A 44 8.38 15.61 -5.55
C GLY A 44 9.12 14.42 -4.95
N GLN A 45 10.45 14.47 -4.88
CA GLN A 45 11.23 13.43 -4.24
C GLN A 45 10.97 13.40 -2.72
N ILE A 46 10.77 12.19 -2.21
CA ILE A 46 10.47 11.93 -0.81
C ILE A 46 11.78 11.67 -0.06
N VAL A 47 12.00 12.41 1.04
CA VAL A 47 13.20 12.29 1.87
C VAL A 47 12.88 12.10 3.35
N GLU A 48 13.79 11.47 4.08
CA GLU A 48 13.74 11.43 5.54
C GLU A 48 14.57 12.58 6.10
N VAL A 49 14.02 13.30 7.08
CA VAL A 49 14.74 14.37 7.77
C VAL A 49 15.44 13.80 9.01
N LEU A 50 16.76 13.93 9.02
CA LEU A 50 17.64 13.49 10.12
C LEU A 50 17.86 14.61 11.14
N ASP A 51 18.03 15.86 10.68
CA ASP A 51 18.12 17.04 11.53
C ASP A 51 17.42 18.24 10.87
N LYS A 52 16.62 18.98 11.65
CA LYS A 52 15.91 20.21 11.25
C LYS A 52 16.00 21.33 12.29
N LYS A 53 16.96 21.27 13.21
CA LYS A 53 17.14 22.30 14.26
C LYS A 53 17.49 23.66 13.68
N ASN A 54 18.21 23.67 12.55
CA ASN A 54 18.51 24.86 11.79
C ASN A 54 17.50 25.00 10.63
N ALA A 55 16.64 26.02 10.65
CA ALA A 55 15.68 26.23 9.56
C ALA A 55 16.34 26.51 8.20
N ALA A 56 17.58 27.04 8.19
CA ALA A 56 18.30 27.36 6.97
C ALA A 56 18.98 26.15 6.31
N SER A 57 19.15 25.03 7.03
CA SER A 57 19.81 23.84 6.50
C SER A 57 19.36 22.58 7.24
N TRP A 58 18.72 21.68 6.52
CA TRP A 58 18.20 20.41 7.02
C TRP A 58 19.08 19.27 6.52
N LEU A 59 19.43 18.34 7.41
CA LEU A 59 20.12 17.13 7.03
C LEU A 59 19.09 16.10 6.60
N ILE A 60 19.18 15.66 5.34
CA ILE A 60 18.21 14.72 4.77
C ILE A 60 18.88 13.43 4.31
N ARG A 61 18.07 12.40 4.16
CA ARG A 61 18.45 11.11 3.57
C ARG A 61 17.46 10.73 2.48
N THR A 62 17.99 10.47 1.30
CA THR A 62 17.22 9.98 0.15
C THR A 62 16.84 8.52 0.35
N LYS A 63 15.70 8.12 -0.22
CA LYS A 63 15.21 6.73 -0.22
C LYS A 63 15.81 5.86 -1.35
N ALA A 64 16.79 6.39 -2.08
CA ALA A 64 17.48 5.69 -3.16
C ALA A 64 18.34 4.52 -2.64
N ARG A 65 18.78 3.64 -3.55
CA ARG A 65 19.72 2.56 -3.24
C ARG A 65 20.96 2.69 -4.16
N PRO A 66 22.14 3.06 -3.64
CA PRO A 66 22.44 3.32 -2.23
C PRO A 66 21.82 4.64 -1.71
N PRO A 67 21.45 4.72 -0.42
CA PRO A 67 20.93 5.94 0.17
C PRO A 67 22.05 6.97 0.26
N LYS A 68 21.73 8.19 -0.16
CA LYS A 68 22.63 9.33 -0.06
C LYS A 68 22.06 10.33 0.95
N SER A 69 22.95 10.96 1.71
CA SER A 69 22.60 11.99 2.69
C SER A 69 23.36 13.27 2.40
N GLY A 70 22.76 14.40 2.73
CA GLY A 70 23.37 15.71 2.53
C GLY A 70 22.48 16.82 3.08
N TRP A 71 23.03 18.02 3.12
CA TRP A 71 22.33 19.21 3.58
C TRP A 71 21.55 19.86 2.45
N VAL A 72 20.35 20.36 2.78
CA VAL A 72 19.51 21.11 1.84
C VAL A 72 18.74 22.17 2.62
N PRO A 73 18.54 23.39 2.09
CA PRO A 73 17.76 24.41 2.77
C PRO A 73 16.34 23.95 3.12
N GLY A 74 15.90 24.23 4.35
CA GLY A 74 14.59 23.81 4.85
C GLY A 74 13.40 24.32 4.03
N SER A 75 13.59 25.43 3.30
CA SER A 75 12.58 26.04 2.41
C SER A 75 12.22 25.18 1.19
N TYR A 76 13.03 24.17 0.86
CA TYR A 76 12.77 23.23 -0.23
C TYR A 76 11.85 22.09 0.18
N PHE A 77 11.42 22.03 1.44
CA PHE A 77 10.65 20.92 1.96
C PHE A 77 9.29 21.34 2.48
N GLU A 78 8.28 20.55 2.08
CA GLU A 78 6.97 20.59 2.69
C GLU A 78 6.60 19.23 3.26
N SER A 79 5.75 19.25 4.29
CA SER A 79 5.14 18.01 4.75
C SER A 79 4.25 17.43 3.63
N PRO A 80 4.08 16.10 3.53
CA PRO A 80 3.20 15.51 2.54
C PRO A 80 1.79 16.13 2.52
N THR A 81 1.26 16.45 3.70
CA THR A 81 -0.05 17.08 3.86
C THR A 81 -0.15 18.45 3.17
N GLU A 82 0.86 19.30 3.34
CA GLU A 82 0.86 20.64 2.73
C GLU A 82 1.20 20.59 1.25
N TYR A 83 2.15 19.74 0.86
CA TYR A 83 2.52 19.53 -0.54
C TYR A 83 1.32 19.10 -1.41
N TYR A 84 0.51 18.15 -0.94
CA TYR A 84 -0.67 17.70 -1.68
C TYR A 84 -1.83 18.71 -1.63
N LYS A 85 -1.98 19.49 -0.56
CA LYS A 85 -2.96 20.60 -0.51
C LYS A 85 -2.59 21.72 -1.48
N GLN A 86 -1.33 22.12 -1.50
CA GLN A 86 -0.82 23.14 -2.41
C GLN A 86 -0.90 22.63 -3.84
N ARG A 87 -0.49 21.39 -4.15
CA ARG A 87 -0.68 20.83 -5.50
C ARG A 87 -2.14 20.65 -5.90
N LYS A 88 -3.06 20.36 -4.97
CA LYS A 88 -4.50 20.37 -5.29
C LYS A 88 -4.96 21.78 -5.69
N SER A 89 -4.58 22.79 -4.91
CA SER A 89 -4.87 24.21 -5.21
C SER A 89 -4.19 24.69 -6.50
N THR A 90 -2.91 24.35 -6.69
CA THR A 90 -2.13 24.66 -7.90
C THR A 90 -2.64 23.88 -9.11
N ARG A 91 -3.16 22.67 -8.97
CA ARG A 91 -3.82 21.93 -10.07
C ARG A 91 -5.19 22.52 -10.40
N GLU A 92 -5.92 23.01 -9.41
CA GLU A 92 -7.13 23.84 -9.61
C GLU A 92 -6.81 25.20 -10.28
N LEU A 93 -5.59 25.72 -10.12
CA LEU A 93 -5.09 26.93 -10.81
C LEU A 93 -4.56 26.60 -12.23
N ILE A 94 -3.76 25.55 -12.40
CA ILE A 94 -3.17 25.11 -13.68
C ILE A 94 -4.21 24.54 -14.65
N ASN A 95 -5.28 23.91 -14.15
CA ASN A 95 -6.42 23.51 -15.00
C ASN A 95 -7.11 24.71 -15.67
N ARG A 96 -6.84 25.96 -15.28
CA ARG A 96 -7.28 27.15 -16.02
C ARG A 96 -6.34 27.53 -17.17
N ASP A 97 -5.08 27.08 -17.16
CA ASP A 97 -4.05 27.48 -18.13
C ASP A 97 -3.79 26.45 -19.25
N LEU A 98 -4.34 25.24 -19.14
CA LEU A 98 -4.47 24.34 -20.28
C LEU A 98 -5.87 24.52 -20.85
N ASN A 99 -5.98 24.97 -22.11
CA ASN A 99 -7.24 24.94 -22.87
C ASN A 99 -7.62 23.48 -23.20
N LEU A 100 -7.78 22.63 -22.19
CA LEU A 100 -8.39 21.32 -22.32
C LEU A 100 -9.89 21.53 -22.41
N THR A 101 -10.50 20.85 -23.37
CA THR A 101 -11.95 20.69 -23.38
C THR A 101 -12.37 19.87 -22.15
N GLU A 102 -13.60 20.06 -21.68
CA GLU A 102 -14.17 19.24 -20.57
C GLU A 102 -14.03 17.73 -20.84
N GLU A 103 -14.11 17.34 -22.12
CA GLU A 103 -13.91 15.97 -22.59
C GLU A 103 -12.48 15.45 -22.33
N GLN A 104 -11.46 16.26 -22.63
CA GLN A 104 -10.06 15.87 -22.41
C GLN A 104 -9.73 15.76 -20.91
N GLU A 105 -10.26 16.67 -20.08
CA GLU A 105 -10.12 16.53 -18.62
C GLU A 105 -10.79 15.25 -18.08
N ALA A 106 -11.98 14.93 -18.60
CA ALA A 106 -12.71 13.73 -18.20
C ALA A 106 -11.94 12.46 -18.55
N ILE A 107 -11.35 12.41 -19.75
CA ILE A 107 -10.49 11.29 -20.19
C ILE A 107 -9.28 11.14 -19.26
N MET A 108 -8.54 12.24 -18.99
CA MET A 108 -7.36 12.18 -18.12
C MET A 108 -7.71 11.74 -16.69
N LYS A 109 -8.81 12.24 -16.12
CA LYS A 109 -9.28 11.84 -14.78
C LYS A 109 -9.66 10.36 -14.76
N ARG A 110 -10.34 9.87 -15.79
CA ARG A 110 -10.73 8.45 -15.91
C ARG A 110 -9.51 7.54 -15.97
N ASP A 111 -8.52 7.88 -16.79
CA ASP A 111 -7.32 7.06 -16.96
C ASP A 111 -6.49 7.03 -15.67
N GLN A 112 -6.39 8.16 -14.96
CA GLN A 112 -5.77 8.20 -13.63
C GLN A 112 -6.47 7.27 -12.62
N VAL A 113 -7.80 7.35 -12.54
CA VAL A 113 -8.59 6.50 -11.62
C VAL A 113 -8.40 5.01 -11.94
N TYR A 114 -8.32 4.66 -13.23
CA TYR A 114 -8.07 3.29 -13.66
C TYR A 114 -6.70 2.78 -13.23
N HIS A 115 -5.64 3.57 -13.43
CA HIS A 115 -4.29 3.18 -12.99
C HIS A 115 -4.16 3.09 -11.48
N ASP A 116 -4.82 3.99 -10.74
CA ASP A 116 -4.86 3.93 -9.28
C ASP A 116 -5.56 2.65 -8.80
N LEU A 117 -6.66 2.26 -9.45
CA LEU A 117 -7.36 1.00 -9.18
C LEU A 117 -6.45 -0.21 -9.45
N LEU A 118 -5.82 -0.30 -10.62
CA LEU A 118 -4.95 -1.41 -10.99
C LEU A 118 -3.80 -1.58 -9.99
N ARG A 119 -3.11 -0.48 -9.66
CA ARG A 119 -2.02 -0.50 -8.66
C ARG A 119 -2.50 -0.97 -7.29
N SER A 120 -3.65 -0.46 -6.83
CA SER A 120 -4.20 -0.87 -5.53
C SER A 120 -4.57 -2.36 -5.50
N GLU A 121 -5.02 -2.92 -6.63
CA GLU A 121 -5.35 -4.32 -6.75
C GLU A 121 -4.09 -5.21 -6.77
N GLU A 122 -3.02 -4.79 -7.44
CA GLU A 122 -1.72 -5.48 -7.42
C GLU A 122 -1.14 -5.54 -5.99
N GLU A 123 -1.19 -4.43 -5.26
CA GLU A 123 -0.79 -4.36 -3.85
C GLU A 123 -1.63 -5.32 -2.99
N PHE A 124 -2.96 -5.28 -3.15
CA PHE A 124 -3.87 -6.14 -2.40
C PHE A 124 -3.62 -7.64 -2.66
N VAL A 125 -3.45 -8.03 -3.93
CA VAL A 125 -3.13 -9.41 -4.32
C VAL A 125 -1.83 -9.86 -3.68
N ASN A 126 -0.81 -9.01 -3.65
CA ASN A 126 0.48 -9.33 -3.04
C ASN A 126 0.39 -9.50 -1.51
N GLU A 127 -0.36 -8.64 -0.83
CA GLU A 127 -0.62 -8.77 0.60
C GLU A 127 -1.37 -10.07 0.91
N LEU A 128 -2.43 -10.36 0.15
CA LEU A 128 -3.23 -11.57 0.33
C LEU A 128 -2.43 -12.84 0.03
N ARG A 129 -1.55 -12.81 -0.98
CA ARG A 129 -0.59 -13.89 -1.26
C ARG A 129 0.31 -14.14 -0.06
N THR A 130 0.86 -13.09 0.54
CA THR A 130 1.72 -13.19 1.72
C THR A 130 1.00 -13.89 2.88
N VAL A 131 -0.27 -13.55 3.13
CA VAL A 131 -1.10 -14.20 4.15
C VAL A 131 -1.32 -15.68 3.84
N VAL A 132 -1.68 -16.01 2.60
CA VAL A 132 -1.89 -17.41 2.17
C VAL A 132 -0.60 -18.22 2.29
N ASP A 133 0.50 -17.70 1.78
CA ASP A 133 1.80 -18.39 1.78
C ASP A 133 2.37 -18.56 3.19
N THR A 134 2.14 -17.61 4.09
CA THR A 134 2.64 -17.67 5.47
C THR A 134 1.79 -18.59 6.33
N TYR A 135 0.47 -18.37 6.35
CA TYR A 135 -0.40 -19.00 7.34
C TYR A 135 -1.09 -20.24 6.80
N VAL A 136 -1.64 -20.18 5.58
CA VAL A 136 -2.40 -21.31 5.06
C VAL A 136 -1.48 -22.49 4.73
N LYS A 137 -0.26 -22.23 4.22
CA LYS A 137 0.73 -23.31 4.05
C LYS A 137 1.17 -23.89 5.39
N ALA A 138 1.39 -23.07 6.42
CA ALA A 138 1.78 -23.54 7.74
C ALA A 138 0.69 -24.40 8.41
N LEU A 139 -0.58 -24.06 8.20
CA LEU A 139 -1.73 -24.87 8.66
C LEU A 139 -1.85 -26.22 7.92
N ASP A 140 -1.21 -26.36 6.76
CA ASP A 140 -1.12 -27.61 5.99
C ASP A 140 0.08 -28.50 6.40
N ASP A 141 0.94 -28.05 7.34
CA ASP A 141 2.15 -28.76 7.75
C ASP A 141 1.89 -29.93 8.73
N THR A 142 2.80 -30.91 8.74
CA THR A 142 2.81 -32.02 9.69
C THR A 142 3.55 -31.61 10.95
N GLY A 143 2.84 -31.48 12.07
CA GLY A 143 3.45 -31.10 13.36
C GLY A 143 2.86 -29.83 14.00
N ILE A 144 1.74 -29.33 13.46
CA ILE A 144 0.99 -28.24 14.11
C ILE A 144 0.40 -28.72 15.45
N PRO A 145 0.24 -27.84 16.45
CA PRO A 145 -0.40 -28.18 17.72
C PRO A 145 -1.82 -28.73 17.53
N GLU A 146 -2.26 -29.64 18.40
CA GLU A 146 -3.59 -30.26 18.28
C GLU A 146 -4.74 -29.23 18.30
N GLU A 147 -4.61 -28.15 19.07
CA GLU A 147 -5.61 -27.06 19.09
C GLU A 147 -5.68 -26.32 17.74
N VAL A 148 -4.54 -26.12 17.08
CA VAL A 148 -4.47 -25.51 15.74
C VAL A 148 -5.06 -26.45 14.70
N LYS A 149 -4.77 -27.75 14.82
CA LYS A 149 -5.27 -28.79 13.93
C LYS A 149 -6.79 -28.94 14.02
N ALA A 150 -7.34 -28.87 15.23
CA ALA A 150 -8.78 -28.95 15.48
C ALA A 150 -9.55 -27.80 14.83
N ASN A 151 -8.96 -26.60 14.81
CA ASN A 151 -9.58 -25.37 14.27
C ASN A 151 -9.04 -24.97 12.89
N LYS A 152 -8.38 -25.89 12.19
CA LYS A 152 -7.62 -25.60 10.96
C LYS A 152 -8.47 -24.95 9.87
N ASN A 153 -9.66 -25.49 9.60
CA ASN A 153 -10.51 -25.03 8.50
C ASN A 153 -11.09 -23.64 8.79
N GLU A 154 -11.45 -23.39 10.05
CA GLU A 154 -11.92 -22.11 10.56
C GLU A 154 -10.82 -21.06 10.45
N LEU A 155 -9.58 -21.38 10.85
CA LEU A 155 -8.43 -20.49 10.75
C LEU A 155 -8.06 -20.17 9.29
N MET A 156 -8.19 -21.15 8.38
CA MET A 156 -7.95 -20.94 6.95
C MET A 156 -9.03 -20.08 6.27
N MET A 157 -10.26 -20.07 6.81
CA MET A 157 -11.43 -19.45 6.19
C MET A 157 -11.53 -19.78 4.69
N ASN A 158 -11.86 -18.79 3.85
CA ASN A 158 -11.84 -18.88 2.40
C ASN A 158 -10.68 -18.09 1.77
N LEU A 159 -9.54 -17.96 2.47
CA LEU A 159 -8.39 -17.14 2.03
C LEU A 159 -7.82 -17.60 0.67
N LYS A 160 -7.75 -18.91 0.42
CA LYS A 160 -7.29 -19.48 -0.86
C LYS A 160 -8.21 -19.07 -2.02
N GLN A 161 -9.53 -19.13 -1.79
CA GLN A 161 -10.54 -18.73 -2.78
C GLN A 161 -10.49 -17.23 -3.04
N LEU A 162 -10.36 -16.41 -1.99
CA LEU A 162 -10.26 -14.96 -2.10
C LEU A 162 -9.01 -14.55 -2.88
N HIS A 163 -7.86 -15.16 -2.56
CA HIS A 163 -6.62 -14.92 -3.29
C HIS A 163 -6.74 -15.31 -4.77
N ASN A 164 -7.31 -16.49 -5.06
CA ASN A 164 -7.50 -16.92 -6.44
C ASN A 164 -8.42 -15.98 -7.22
N PHE A 165 -9.53 -15.54 -6.62
CA PHE A 165 -10.43 -14.58 -7.25
C PHE A 165 -9.69 -13.28 -7.59
N HIS A 166 -9.01 -12.67 -6.62
CA HIS A 166 -8.33 -11.40 -6.86
C HIS A 166 -7.15 -11.53 -7.83
N ALA A 167 -6.28 -12.54 -7.65
CA ALA A 167 -5.07 -12.70 -8.44
C ALA A 167 -5.35 -13.17 -9.88
N ASN A 168 -6.25 -14.13 -10.06
CA ASN A 168 -6.43 -14.82 -11.34
C ASN A 168 -7.66 -14.38 -12.12
N ILE A 169 -8.61 -13.70 -11.49
CA ILE A 169 -9.85 -13.27 -12.14
C ILE A 169 -9.92 -11.75 -12.19
N MET A 170 -9.83 -11.09 -11.04
CA MET A 170 -9.99 -9.63 -10.97
C MET A 170 -8.79 -8.89 -11.57
N LEU A 171 -7.58 -9.15 -11.08
CA LEU A 171 -6.37 -8.47 -11.55
C LEU A 171 -6.11 -8.71 -13.04
N LYS A 172 -6.21 -9.96 -13.51
CA LYS A 172 -6.11 -10.28 -14.95
C LYS A 172 -7.22 -9.63 -15.77
N GLY A 173 -8.42 -9.55 -15.20
CA GLY A 173 -9.57 -8.87 -15.82
C GLY A 173 -9.32 -7.37 -15.97
N LEU A 174 -8.73 -6.71 -14.97
CA LEU A 174 -8.31 -5.31 -15.07
C LEU A 174 -7.21 -5.17 -16.13
N GLN A 175 -6.12 -5.94 -16.03
CA GLN A 175 -5.00 -5.88 -16.97
C GLN A 175 -5.43 -6.06 -18.44
N TYR A 176 -6.41 -6.91 -18.73
CA TYR A 176 -6.94 -7.10 -20.08
C TYR A 176 -7.59 -5.83 -20.67
N TYR A 177 -8.14 -4.96 -19.82
CA TYR A 177 -8.78 -3.70 -20.24
C TYR A 177 -7.87 -2.48 -20.02
N SER A 178 -6.55 -2.66 -19.94
CA SER A 178 -5.59 -1.55 -19.80
C SER A 178 -5.75 -0.47 -20.86
N ASP A 179 -6.16 -0.88 -22.06
CA ASP A 179 -6.24 -0.01 -23.23
C ASP A 179 -7.69 0.50 -23.50
N ASP A 180 -8.67 0.04 -22.71
CA ASP A 180 -10.08 0.48 -22.82
C ASP A 180 -10.75 0.62 -21.44
N PRO A 181 -10.47 1.73 -20.72
CA PRO A 181 -11.00 1.97 -19.37
C PRO A 181 -12.54 2.02 -19.31
N ASN A 182 -13.22 2.22 -20.44
CA ASN A 182 -14.70 2.25 -20.48
C ASN A 182 -15.32 0.88 -20.18
N LYS A 183 -14.55 -0.21 -20.30
CA LYS A 183 -15.01 -1.58 -20.05
C LYS A 183 -14.78 -2.05 -18.62
N VAL A 184 -14.08 -1.26 -17.80
CA VAL A 184 -13.80 -1.59 -16.39
C VAL A 184 -15.10 -1.80 -15.61
N GLY A 185 -16.10 -0.94 -15.82
CA GLY A 185 -17.42 -1.09 -15.19
C GLY A 185 -18.10 -2.42 -15.52
N GLN A 186 -17.99 -2.89 -16.76
CA GLN A 186 -18.55 -4.19 -17.18
C GLN A 186 -17.85 -5.36 -16.48
N THR A 187 -16.55 -5.26 -16.22
CA THR A 187 -15.81 -6.25 -15.44
C THR A 187 -16.40 -6.40 -14.04
N PHE A 188 -16.68 -5.30 -13.34
CA PHE A 188 -17.30 -5.37 -12.02
C PHE A 188 -18.71 -5.94 -12.05
N THR A 189 -19.55 -5.54 -13.03
CA THR A 189 -20.90 -6.11 -13.17
C THR A 189 -20.86 -7.62 -13.41
N ARG A 190 -19.94 -8.09 -14.27
CA ARG A 190 -19.76 -9.53 -14.55
C ARG A 190 -19.29 -10.30 -13.32
N LEU A 191 -18.42 -9.70 -12.51
CA LEU A 191 -17.83 -10.32 -11.32
C LEU A 191 -18.67 -10.13 -10.05
N SER A 192 -19.87 -9.54 -10.13
CA SER A 192 -20.65 -9.14 -8.96
C SER A 192 -20.92 -10.27 -7.97
N ARG A 193 -21.11 -11.51 -8.45
CA ARG A 193 -21.34 -12.68 -7.58
C ARG A 193 -20.05 -13.24 -7.00
N ASP A 194 -18.92 -13.10 -7.70
CA ASP A 194 -17.62 -13.54 -7.19
C ASP A 194 -17.21 -12.75 -5.93
N PHE A 195 -17.70 -11.51 -5.79
CA PHE A 195 -17.53 -10.71 -4.56
C PHE A 195 -18.24 -11.29 -3.33
N ASP A 196 -19.16 -12.26 -3.47
CA ASP A 196 -19.79 -12.95 -2.34
C ASP A 196 -18.75 -13.69 -1.47
N LEU A 197 -17.56 -13.98 -2.00
CA LEU A 197 -16.42 -14.47 -1.23
C LEU A 197 -16.06 -13.54 -0.07
N HIS A 198 -16.22 -12.22 -0.23
CA HIS A 198 -16.01 -11.27 0.87
C HIS A 198 -17.09 -11.37 1.94
N ILE A 199 -18.34 -11.64 1.55
CA ILE A 199 -19.44 -11.84 2.51
C ILE A 199 -19.15 -13.06 3.37
N GLN A 200 -18.76 -14.17 2.74
CA GLN A 200 -18.37 -15.39 3.45
C GLN A 200 -17.18 -15.15 4.40
N PHE A 201 -16.16 -14.43 3.96
CA PHE A 201 -15.00 -14.09 4.79
C PHE A 201 -15.43 -13.31 6.05
N HIS A 202 -16.19 -12.23 5.87
CA HIS A 202 -16.61 -11.37 6.98
C HIS A 202 -17.64 -12.03 7.90
N HIS A 203 -18.44 -12.96 7.39
CA HIS A 203 -19.33 -13.78 8.21
C HIS A 203 -18.55 -14.64 9.21
N ASN A 204 -17.44 -15.25 8.79
CA ASN A 204 -16.64 -16.14 9.62
C ASN A 204 -15.62 -15.40 10.52
N LEU A 205 -15.24 -14.18 10.14
CA LEU A 205 -14.20 -13.40 10.81
C LEU A 205 -14.41 -13.23 12.34
N PRO A 206 -15.62 -12.91 12.87
CA PRO A 206 -15.82 -12.77 14.31
C PRO A 206 -15.51 -14.05 15.09
N HIS A 207 -15.87 -15.21 14.55
CA HIS A 207 -15.58 -16.49 15.18
C HIS A 207 -14.07 -16.77 15.20
N VAL A 208 -13.40 -16.52 14.08
CA VAL A 208 -11.93 -16.66 13.99
C VAL A 208 -11.22 -15.71 14.95
N GLN A 209 -11.72 -14.47 15.12
CA GLN A 209 -11.17 -13.52 16.09
C GLN A 209 -11.24 -14.04 17.54
N GLU A 210 -12.26 -14.83 17.88
CA GLU A 210 -12.32 -15.50 19.18
C GLU A 210 -11.31 -16.64 19.29
N LEU A 211 -11.15 -17.47 18.24
CA LEU A 211 -10.13 -18.53 18.19
C LEU A 211 -8.71 -17.98 18.34
N LEU A 212 -8.43 -16.80 17.79
CA LEU A 212 -7.12 -16.14 17.89
C LEU A 212 -6.76 -15.69 19.32
N LYS A 213 -7.70 -15.73 20.27
CA LYS A 213 -7.42 -15.48 21.70
C LYS A 213 -6.84 -16.69 22.40
N ASP A 214 -6.98 -17.88 21.82
CA ASP A 214 -6.32 -19.08 22.34
C ASP A 214 -4.80 -18.92 22.24
N LYS A 215 -4.11 -19.23 23.34
CA LYS A 215 -2.67 -19.01 23.45
C LYS A 215 -1.90 -19.92 22.50
N THR A 216 -2.31 -21.17 22.35
CA THR A 216 -1.65 -22.15 21.47
C THR A 216 -1.73 -21.71 20.02
N ILE A 217 -2.93 -21.29 19.59
CA ILE A 217 -3.16 -20.78 18.24
C ILE A 217 -2.38 -19.50 17.99
N SER A 218 -2.46 -18.53 18.91
CA SER A 218 -1.75 -17.26 18.79
C SER A 218 -0.23 -17.45 18.71
N ASP A 219 0.35 -18.25 19.60
CA ASP A 219 1.79 -18.53 19.61
C ASP A 219 2.25 -19.19 18.30
N PHE A 220 1.50 -20.19 17.81
CA PHE A 220 1.79 -20.84 16.54
C PHE A 220 1.82 -19.85 15.37
N LEU A 221 0.80 -19.01 15.24
CA LEU A 221 0.71 -18.02 14.16
C LEU A 221 1.81 -16.95 14.28
N GLN A 222 2.23 -16.56 15.48
CA GLN A 222 3.37 -15.66 15.67
C GLN A 222 4.68 -16.29 15.19
N VAL A 223 4.89 -17.58 15.45
CA VAL A 223 6.04 -18.33 14.92
C VAL A 223 6.00 -18.35 13.40
N CYS A 224 4.85 -18.69 12.79
CA CYS A 224 4.70 -18.67 11.33
C CYS A 224 5.06 -17.30 10.73
N LYS A 225 4.62 -16.21 11.37
CA LYS A 225 4.94 -14.83 10.96
C LYS A 225 6.43 -14.53 11.04
N ALA A 226 7.12 -14.98 12.09
CA ALA A 226 8.54 -14.77 12.28
C ALA A 226 9.40 -15.58 11.29
N THR A 227 8.99 -16.82 10.99
CA THR A 227 9.72 -17.71 10.07
C THR A 227 9.41 -17.40 8.60
N GLY A 228 8.24 -16.83 8.29
CA GLY A 228 7.78 -16.48 6.94
C GLY A 228 8.52 -15.32 6.24
N MET A 229 9.56 -14.74 6.86
CA MET A 229 10.53 -13.88 6.16
C MET A 229 11.78 -14.65 5.68
N MET A 230 11.88 -15.95 5.97
CA MET A 230 13.06 -16.76 5.70
C MET A 230 12.71 -18.21 5.37
N LEU A 231 11.87 -18.41 4.35
CA LEU A 231 11.75 -19.64 3.55
C LEU A 231 11.38 -19.23 2.11
#